data_AF-A0A1Q5LYU6-F1
#
_entry.id   AF-A0A1Q5LYU6-F1
#
_cell.length_a   1.000
_cell.length_b   1.000
_cell.length_c   1.000
_cell.angle_alpha   90.00
_cell.angle_beta   90.00
_cell.angle_gamma   90.00
#
_symmetry.space_group_name_H-M   'P 1'
#
loop_
_entity.id
_entity.type
_entity.pdbx_description
1 polymer ?
#
loop_
_entity_poly.entity_id
_entity_poly.type
_entity_poly.pdbx_seq_one_letter_code
_entity_poly.pdbx_strand_id
1 'polypeptide(L)'
;MRRSVAALLVVAALVLGAGACGGRATTHHKPGTSHEQATGSVGRLLSSDDGSGHRLRQVDAEGAPEVTVAVRPDSEDGWNVHLSVRNFRFTPDSVGGGALLGRGHARLFLDGHPLARVYGAWFHLPESLLRGAGGGTELTARLYADDHTAWAVGSTPVQATAALTATPTTAPASTPAAPDPGTTLEISVRDGKVSPAPGRAEIKKGRTVRLKVRSDHDDTLHVHGYDKEARLPAGRTVTLTFTADRTGLFEVETHESDLLLTQLVVR
;
A
#
# COMPACT_ATOMS: atom_id res chain seq x y z
N MET A 1 -51.94 40.04 60.30
CA MET A 1 -51.09 41.23 60.57
C MET A 1 -49.90 41.16 59.61
N ARG A 2 -50.03 41.64 58.36
CA ARG A 2 -49.63 42.99 57.88
C ARG A 2 -48.31 43.49 58.48
N ARG A 3 -47.26 43.53 57.64
CA ARG A 3 -46.39 44.70 57.45
C ARG A 3 -45.76 44.64 56.06
N SER A 4 -46.27 45.50 55.18
CA SER A 4 -45.68 45.94 53.91
C SER A 4 -44.81 47.19 54.15
N VAL A 5 -44.24 47.73 53.06
CA VAL A 5 -43.44 48.98 52.87
C VAL A 5 -41.93 48.66 52.75
N ALA A 6 -41.16 49.04 51.72
CA ALA A 6 -41.33 49.76 50.44
C ALA A 6 -40.05 49.46 49.60
N ALA A 7 -40.10 49.26 48.26
CA ALA A 7 -39.80 50.26 47.21
C ALA A 7 -38.58 51.16 47.52
N LEU A 8 -37.59 51.42 46.65
CA LEU A 8 -37.40 51.32 45.19
C LEU A 8 -35.90 51.66 44.96
N LEU A 9 -35.21 51.06 43.97
CA LEU A 9 -34.34 51.81 43.05
C LEU A 9 -33.82 50.92 41.92
N VAL A 10 -34.14 51.35 40.71
CA VAL A 10 -33.73 50.85 39.42
C VAL A 10 -32.30 51.30 39.13
N VAL A 11 -31.42 50.38 38.70
CA VAL A 11 -30.33 50.72 37.79
C VAL A 11 -30.42 49.74 36.61
N ALA A 12 -30.81 50.28 35.47
CA ALA A 12 -30.69 49.63 34.18
C ALA A 12 -29.21 49.68 33.76
N ALA A 13 -28.63 48.51 33.51
CA ALA A 13 -27.44 48.38 32.67
C ALA A 13 -27.76 47.39 31.56
N LEU A 14 -28.11 47.95 30.39
CA LEU A 14 -28.11 47.23 29.12
C LEU A 14 -26.68 46.72 28.88
N VAL A 15 -26.50 45.40 28.83
CA VAL A 15 -25.38 44.81 28.10
C VAL A 15 -25.97 43.97 26.98
N LEU A 16 -25.95 44.56 25.79
CA LEU A 16 -26.16 43.90 24.51
C LEU A 16 -25.02 42.90 24.28
N GLY A 17 -25.26 41.65 24.69
CA GLY A 17 -24.43 40.50 24.29
C GLY A 17 -24.98 39.86 23.02
N ALA A 18 -24.86 40.54 21.89
CA ALA A 18 -25.00 39.89 20.59
C ALA A 18 -23.78 38.98 20.37
N GLY A 19 -23.97 37.68 20.56
CA GLY A 19 -22.95 36.65 20.38
C GLY A 19 -23.58 35.32 19.97
N ALA A 20 -24.59 35.36 19.11
CA ALA A 20 -25.06 34.19 18.40
C ALA A 20 -24.00 33.78 17.36
N CYS A 21 -22.98 33.05 17.80
CA CYS A 21 -22.16 32.23 16.91
C CYS A 21 -22.72 30.80 16.89
N GLY A 22 -24.01 30.69 16.59
CA GLY A 22 -24.57 29.47 16.03
C GLY A 22 -24.11 29.39 14.58
N GLY A 23 -22.95 28.77 14.34
CA GLY A 23 -22.48 28.49 13.00
C GLY A 23 -23.57 27.75 12.22
N ARG A 24 -23.76 28.12 10.96
CA ARG A 24 -24.73 27.48 10.05
C ARG A 24 -24.61 25.96 10.13
N ALA A 25 -25.74 25.26 10.25
CA ALA A 25 -25.80 23.84 9.95
C ALA A 25 -25.39 23.65 8.49
N THR A 26 -24.15 23.21 8.26
CA THR A 26 -23.68 22.79 6.96
C THR A 26 -24.14 21.36 6.73
N THR A 27 -24.76 21.05 5.60
CA THR A 27 -25.04 19.66 5.16
C THR A 27 -23.78 18.89 4.78
N HIS A 28 -22.61 19.50 4.90
CA HIS A 28 -21.32 18.87 4.68
C HIS A 28 -20.83 18.27 5.99
N HIS A 29 -21.01 16.97 6.13
CA HIS A 29 -20.28 16.19 7.13
C HIS A 29 -18.78 16.43 6.95
N LYS A 30 -18.07 16.81 8.04
CA LYS A 30 -16.61 16.62 8.09
C LYS A 30 -16.33 15.12 7.90
N PRO A 31 -15.28 14.73 7.16
CA PRO A 31 -14.78 13.36 7.24
C PRO A 31 -14.57 12.97 8.71
N GLY A 32 -15.13 11.83 9.14
CA GLY A 32 -14.97 11.29 10.50
C GLY A 32 -16.03 11.66 11.56
N THR A 33 -17.28 11.97 11.19
CA THR A 33 -18.35 12.29 12.17
C THR A 33 -19.22 11.11 12.61
N SER A 34 -18.81 9.86 12.38
CA SER A 34 -19.44 8.72 13.06
C SER A 34 -18.98 8.69 14.51
N HIS A 35 -19.76 9.31 15.39
CA HIS A 35 -19.64 9.18 16.84
C HIS A 35 -20.01 7.74 17.25
N GLU A 36 -19.19 6.75 16.90
CA GLU A 36 -19.28 5.43 17.48
C GLU A 36 -18.82 5.55 18.94
N GLN A 37 -19.77 5.52 19.87
CA GLN A 37 -19.46 5.56 21.29
C GLN A 37 -18.78 4.25 21.68
N ALA A 38 -17.61 4.34 22.32
CA ALA A 38 -16.92 3.20 22.88
C ALA A 38 -17.76 2.61 24.03
N THR A 39 -18.39 1.46 23.84
CA THR A 39 -19.20 0.77 24.87
C THR A 39 -18.41 -0.29 25.66
N GLY A 40 -17.08 -0.33 25.50
CA GLY A 40 -16.20 -1.30 26.16
C GLY A 40 -14.86 -0.70 26.59
N SER A 41 -14.07 -1.49 27.34
CA SER A 41 -12.70 -1.10 27.73
C SER A 41 -11.82 -0.90 26.48
N VAL A 42 -11.21 0.27 26.36
CA VAL A 42 -10.29 0.62 25.27
C VAL A 42 -8.82 0.49 25.69
N GLY A 43 -8.54 -0.34 26.69
CA GLY A 43 -7.22 -0.51 27.29
C GLY A 43 -6.82 0.60 28.27
N ARG A 44 -5.75 0.34 29.03
CA ARG A 44 -5.17 1.26 30.03
C ARG A 44 -4.02 2.05 29.42
N LEU A 45 -4.03 3.38 29.58
CA LEU A 45 -2.88 4.20 29.24
C LEU A 45 -1.79 4.06 30.29
N LEU A 46 -0.58 3.73 29.86
CA LEU A 46 0.62 3.69 30.70
C LEU A 46 1.31 5.05 30.72
N SER A 47 2.16 5.26 31.72
CA SER A 47 3.02 6.45 31.79
C SER A 47 4.22 6.34 30.85
N SER A 48 4.63 5.12 30.49
CA SER A 48 5.67 4.87 29.51
C SER A 48 5.18 5.09 28.08
N ASP A 49 6.12 5.39 27.19
CA ASP A 49 5.93 5.50 25.75
C ASP A 49 6.68 4.39 24.99
N ASP A 50 6.46 4.34 23.68
CA ASP A 50 6.98 3.34 22.76
C ASP A 50 8.41 3.64 22.24
N GLY A 51 9.12 4.56 22.89
CA GLY A 51 10.44 5.05 22.48
C GLY A 51 10.39 6.11 21.38
N SER A 52 9.20 6.42 20.84
CA SER A 52 8.98 7.45 19.83
C SER A 52 8.07 8.58 20.34
N GLY A 53 7.84 8.66 21.65
CA GLY A 53 7.04 9.70 22.29
C GLY A 53 5.53 9.43 22.30
N HIS A 54 5.10 8.23 21.91
CA HIS A 54 3.68 7.83 21.96
C HIS A 54 3.41 6.92 23.15
N ARG A 55 2.54 7.39 24.05
CA ARG A 55 2.12 6.63 25.24
C ARG A 55 1.58 5.26 24.86
N LEU A 56 1.94 4.25 25.66
CA LEU A 56 1.44 2.90 25.48
C LEU A 56 -0.01 2.78 25.97
N ARG A 57 -0.83 2.08 25.19
CA ARG A 57 -2.20 1.67 25.50
C ARG A 57 -2.22 0.16 25.66
N GLN A 58 -2.11 -0.27 26.91
CA GLN A 58 -2.07 -1.69 27.28
C GLN A 58 -3.45 -2.32 27.18
N VAL A 59 -3.53 -3.46 26.49
CA VAL A 59 -4.68 -4.37 26.47
C VAL A 59 -4.28 -5.74 27.01
N ASP A 60 -5.29 -6.56 27.32
CA ASP A 60 -5.08 -7.96 27.69
C ASP A 60 -4.53 -8.73 26.48
N ALA A 61 -3.71 -9.76 26.74
CA ALA A 61 -3.13 -10.58 25.68
C ALA A 61 -4.20 -11.35 24.88
N GLU A 62 -5.26 -11.79 25.57
CA GLU A 62 -6.41 -12.43 24.94
C GLU A 62 -7.16 -11.42 24.07
N GLY A 63 -7.22 -11.68 22.76
CA GLY A 63 -7.88 -10.77 21.80
C GLY A 63 -7.11 -9.47 21.50
N ALA A 64 -5.83 -9.37 21.89
CA ALA A 64 -5.00 -8.22 21.55
C ALA A 64 -4.89 -8.04 20.02
N PRO A 65 -4.72 -6.79 19.54
CA PRO A 65 -4.29 -6.53 18.18
C PRO A 65 -2.97 -7.24 17.88
N GLU A 66 -2.83 -7.77 16.68
CA GLU A 66 -1.60 -8.38 16.19
C GLU A 66 -1.27 -7.85 14.80
N VAL A 67 0.03 -7.82 14.49
CA VAL A 67 0.55 -7.49 13.16
C VAL A 67 1.70 -8.41 12.82
N THR A 68 1.80 -8.81 11.56
CA THR A 68 3.03 -9.31 10.95
C THR A 68 3.38 -8.43 9.75
N VAL A 69 4.66 -8.33 9.44
CA VAL A 69 5.16 -7.57 8.29
C VAL A 69 5.93 -8.50 7.36
N ALA A 70 5.59 -8.46 6.07
CA ALA A 70 6.34 -9.09 5.00
C ALA A 70 6.82 -8.01 4.03
N VAL A 71 8.08 -8.07 3.64
CA VAL A 71 8.69 -7.14 2.68
C VAL A 71 9.19 -7.91 1.48
N ARG A 72 8.95 -7.38 0.28
CA ARG A 72 9.43 -7.96 -0.99
C ARG A 72 9.96 -6.85 -1.88
N PRO A 73 11.08 -7.07 -2.59
CA PRO A 73 11.52 -6.11 -3.60
C PRO A 73 10.41 -5.91 -4.64
N ASP A 74 10.11 -4.66 -4.94
CA ASP A 74 9.23 -4.30 -6.05
C ASP A 74 10.00 -4.37 -7.39
N SER A 75 9.30 -4.54 -8.51
CA SER A 75 9.97 -4.57 -9.83
C SER A 75 10.34 -3.21 -10.38
N GLU A 76 9.65 -2.16 -9.97
CA GLU A 76 9.87 -0.79 -10.45
C GLU A 76 10.81 -0.03 -9.53
N ASP A 77 10.49 0.03 -8.22
CA ASP A 77 11.27 0.78 -7.24
C ASP A 77 11.07 0.28 -5.81
N GLY A 78 12.14 0.16 -5.02
CA GLY A 78 12.04 -0.14 -3.59
C GLY A 78 11.34 -1.47 -3.24
N TRP A 79 10.36 -1.41 -2.34
CA TRP A 79 9.79 -2.58 -1.66
C TRP A 79 8.26 -2.51 -1.56
N ASN A 80 7.59 -3.64 -1.78
CA ASN A 80 6.21 -3.84 -1.38
C ASN A 80 6.16 -4.40 0.05
N VAL A 81 5.51 -3.66 0.94
CA VAL A 81 5.30 -4.00 2.34
C VAL A 81 3.85 -4.48 2.51
N HIS A 82 3.68 -5.68 3.06
CA HIS A 82 2.37 -6.24 3.42
C HIS A 82 2.26 -6.41 4.94
N LEU A 83 1.24 -5.81 5.51
CA LEU A 83 0.85 -5.93 6.91
C LEU A 83 -0.35 -6.87 7.02
N SER A 84 -0.15 -8.03 7.64
CA SER A 84 -1.26 -8.90 8.01
C SER A 84 -1.62 -8.64 9.46
N VAL A 85 -2.89 -8.35 9.73
CA VAL A 85 -3.36 -7.98 11.07
C VAL A 85 -4.43 -8.92 11.58
N ARG A 86 -4.50 -9.10 12.91
CA ARG A 86 -5.60 -9.81 13.60
C ARG A 86 -6.11 -8.95 14.74
N ASN A 87 -7.41 -9.07 15.04
CA ASN A 87 -8.10 -8.25 16.05
C ASN A 87 -7.86 -6.74 15.88
N PHE A 88 -7.60 -6.32 14.63
CA PHE A 88 -7.28 -4.96 14.28
C PHE A 88 -7.88 -4.59 12.93
N ARG A 89 -8.39 -3.36 12.83
CA ARG A 89 -8.95 -2.77 11.62
C ARG A 89 -8.31 -1.41 11.38
N PHE A 90 -7.80 -1.19 10.17
CA PHE A 90 -7.40 0.13 9.74
C PHE A 90 -8.60 1.09 9.63
N THR A 91 -8.46 2.29 10.18
CA THR A 91 -9.52 3.32 10.23
C THR A 91 -8.98 4.69 9.79
N PRO A 92 -8.49 4.86 8.54
CA PRO A 92 -7.94 6.13 8.05
C PRO A 92 -8.86 7.33 8.32
N ASP A 93 -10.16 7.16 8.13
CA ASP A 93 -11.15 8.24 8.28
C ASP A 93 -11.37 8.68 9.73
N SER A 94 -10.83 7.95 10.71
CA SER A 94 -11.00 8.21 12.15
C SER A 94 -9.71 8.65 12.85
N VAL A 95 -8.58 8.70 12.15
CA VAL A 95 -7.28 9.04 12.77
C VAL A 95 -7.28 10.48 13.28
N GLY A 96 -6.82 10.67 14.51
CA GLY A 96 -6.96 11.90 15.30
C GLY A 96 -8.19 11.90 16.22
N GLY A 97 -9.09 10.91 16.09
CA GLY A 97 -10.22 10.67 16.97
C GLY A 97 -9.83 9.90 18.24
N GLY A 98 -10.84 9.56 19.07
CA GLY A 98 -10.62 8.75 20.28
C GLY A 98 -10.29 7.29 19.97
N ALA A 99 -9.55 6.63 20.87
CA ALA A 99 -9.22 5.21 20.71
C ALA A 99 -10.47 4.31 20.80
N LEU A 100 -10.58 3.38 19.85
CA LEU A 100 -11.47 2.23 19.88
C LEU A 100 -10.63 0.95 19.83
N LEU A 101 -10.99 -0.05 20.63
CA LEU A 101 -10.24 -1.30 20.72
C LEU A 101 -10.06 -1.94 19.34
N GLY A 102 -8.82 -2.32 18.99
CA GLY A 102 -8.52 -2.97 17.73
C GLY A 102 -8.73 -2.09 16.50
N ARG A 103 -8.59 -0.77 16.62
CA ARG A 103 -8.69 0.16 15.48
C ARG A 103 -7.52 1.12 15.44
N GLY A 104 -7.27 1.69 14.27
CA GLY A 104 -6.34 2.80 14.07
C GLY A 104 -5.49 2.69 12.81
N HIS A 105 -4.19 2.93 12.96
CA HIS A 105 -3.23 2.94 11.86
C HIS A 105 -1.92 2.27 12.27
N ALA A 106 -1.09 1.94 11.29
CA ALA A 106 0.28 1.47 11.54
C ALA A 106 1.28 2.62 11.32
N ARG A 107 2.45 2.50 11.92
CA ARG A 107 3.63 3.27 11.54
C ARG A 107 4.78 2.35 11.23
N LEU A 108 5.54 2.73 10.22
CA LEU A 108 6.77 2.06 9.83
C LEU A 108 7.95 2.80 10.44
N PHE A 109 8.93 2.03 10.88
CA PHE A 109 10.20 2.47 11.40
C PHE A 109 11.32 1.77 10.64
N LEU A 110 12.38 2.49 10.29
CA LEU A 110 13.59 1.96 9.67
C LEU A 110 14.70 1.98 10.70
N ASP A 111 15.25 0.81 11.04
CA ASP A 111 16.28 0.65 12.08
C ASP A 111 15.92 1.42 13.38
N GLY A 112 14.65 1.35 13.78
CA GLY A 112 14.09 2.03 14.95
C GLY A 112 13.68 3.50 14.76
N HIS A 113 14.00 4.13 13.63
CA HIS A 113 13.67 5.53 13.36
C HIS A 113 12.32 5.67 12.64
N PRO A 114 11.46 6.64 13.00
CA PRO A 114 10.17 6.83 12.32
C PRO A 114 10.34 7.07 10.81
N LEU A 115 9.59 6.32 9.99
CA LEU A 115 9.69 6.38 8.53
C LEU A 115 8.39 6.86 7.86
N ALA A 116 7.27 6.19 8.15
CA ALA A 116 6.00 6.46 7.48
C ALA A 116 4.78 6.10 8.34
N ARG A 117 3.63 6.71 8.03
CA ARG A 117 2.32 6.27 8.52
C ARG A 117 1.64 5.42 7.44
N VAL A 118 0.97 4.36 7.85
CA VAL A 118 0.32 3.39 6.96
C VAL A 118 -1.13 3.18 7.38
N TYR A 119 -2.04 3.31 6.43
CA TYR A 119 -3.49 3.27 6.67
C TYR A 119 -4.20 2.06 6.07
N GLY A 120 -3.44 1.07 5.62
CA GLY A 120 -3.96 -0.14 5.01
C GLY A 120 -2.96 -1.28 5.07
N ALA A 121 -3.36 -2.43 4.52
CA ALA A 121 -2.54 -3.63 4.55
C ALA A 121 -1.30 -3.53 3.64
N TRP A 122 -1.33 -2.71 2.59
CA TRP A 122 -0.24 -2.59 1.64
C TRP A 122 0.37 -1.20 1.67
N PHE A 123 1.70 -1.13 1.61
CA PHE A 123 2.45 0.10 1.46
C PHE A 123 3.62 -0.12 0.52
N HIS A 124 3.73 0.74 -0.49
CA HIS A 124 4.90 0.79 -1.35
C HIS A 124 5.95 1.68 -0.68
N LEU A 125 7.11 1.11 -0.36
CA LEU A 125 8.25 1.77 0.24
C LEU A 125 9.27 2.08 -0.86
N PRO A 126 9.25 3.30 -1.43
CA PRO A 126 10.14 3.64 -2.54
C PRO A 126 11.59 3.74 -2.06
N GLU A 127 12.54 3.43 -2.94
CA GLU A 127 13.98 3.47 -2.62
C GLU A 127 14.42 4.89 -2.26
N SER A 128 13.78 5.91 -2.85
CA SER A 128 14.01 7.31 -2.50
C SER A 128 13.74 7.63 -1.04
N LEU A 129 12.72 7.01 -0.43
CA LEU A 129 12.39 7.20 0.99
C LEU A 129 13.44 6.52 1.88
N LEU A 130 13.90 5.32 1.50
CA LEU A 130 15.01 4.65 2.18
C LEU A 130 16.29 5.49 2.14
N ARG A 131 16.68 5.99 0.96
CA ARG A 131 17.85 6.87 0.81
C ARG A 131 17.71 8.16 1.61
N GLY A 132 16.52 8.78 1.60
CA GLY A 132 16.23 9.98 2.39
C GLY A 132 16.35 9.76 3.89
N ALA A 133 16.12 8.53 4.37
CA ALA A 133 16.30 8.13 5.76
C ALA A 133 17.75 7.71 6.11
N GLY A 134 18.70 7.77 5.16
CA GLY A 134 20.09 7.35 5.36
C GLY A 134 20.35 5.88 5.05
N GLY A 135 19.41 5.19 4.41
CA GLY A 135 19.42 3.74 4.23
C GLY A 135 18.95 3.01 5.48
N GLY A 136 18.80 1.69 5.38
CA GLY A 136 18.51 0.85 6.54
C GLY A 136 18.22 -0.59 6.16
N THR A 137 18.22 -1.48 7.15
CA THR A 137 18.16 -2.92 6.91
C THR A 137 16.99 -3.61 7.60
N GLU A 138 16.32 -2.93 8.51
CA GLU A 138 15.26 -3.49 9.33
C GLU A 138 14.02 -2.59 9.30
N LEU A 139 12.89 -3.12 8.83
CA LEU A 139 11.62 -2.44 8.81
C LEU A 139 10.73 -2.97 9.94
N THR A 140 10.33 -2.10 10.86
CA THR A 140 9.39 -2.41 11.93
C THR A 140 8.04 -1.75 11.66
N ALA A 141 6.96 -2.52 11.71
CA ALA A 141 5.58 -2.04 11.68
C ALA A 141 4.98 -2.10 13.08
N ARG A 142 4.48 -0.98 13.61
CA ARG A 142 3.84 -0.88 14.93
C ARG A 142 2.41 -0.37 14.81
N LEU A 143 1.49 -0.93 15.59
CA LEU A 143 0.08 -0.54 15.58
C LEU A 143 -0.23 0.58 16.58
N TYR A 144 -1.05 1.53 16.14
CA TYR A 144 -1.50 2.68 16.91
C TYR A 144 -3.01 2.79 16.87
N ALA A 145 -3.59 3.27 17.96
CA ALA A 145 -4.98 3.70 18.02
C ALA A 145 -5.18 5.01 17.23
N ASP A 146 -6.45 5.35 16.98
CA ASP A 146 -6.83 6.60 16.31
C ASP A 146 -6.33 7.85 17.05
N ASP A 147 -6.22 7.80 18.37
CA ASP A 147 -5.69 8.90 19.21
C ASP A 147 -4.16 8.97 19.27
N HIS A 148 -3.47 8.20 18.41
CA HIS A 148 -2.01 8.08 18.32
C HIS A 148 -1.32 7.42 19.52
N THR A 149 -2.04 6.78 20.43
CA THR A 149 -1.43 5.91 21.44
C THR A 149 -1.01 4.56 20.84
N ALA A 150 0.13 4.02 21.24
CA ALA A 150 0.64 2.76 20.69
C ALA A 150 -0.04 1.58 21.37
N TRP A 151 -0.62 0.65 20.60
CA TRP A 151 -1.17 -0.58 21.18
C TRP A 151 -0.05 -1.40 21.82
N ALA A 152 -0.30 -1.95 23.00
CA ALA A 152 0.68 -2.74 23.74
C ALA A 152 0.02 -3.92 24.47
N VAL A 153 0.77 -5.01 24.61
CA VAL A 153 0.44 -6.11 25.53
C VAL A 153 1.47 -6.08 26.66
N GLY A 154 0.99 -5.90 27.89
CA GLY A 154 1.88 -5.49 28.99
C GLY A 154 2.46 -4.10 28.71
N SER A 155 3.78 -4.00 28.67
CA SER A 155 4.52 -2.79 28.31
C SER A 155 5.27 -2.92 26.97
N THR A 156 4.96 -3.93 26.17
CA THR A 156 5.61 -4.17 24.88
C THR A 156 4.68 -3.69 23.76
N PRO A 157 5.14 -2.78 22.88
CA PRO A 157 4.36 -2.36 21.73
C PRO A 157 3.97 -3.54 20.84
N VAL A 158 2.75 -3.52 20.32
CA VAL A 158 2.31 -4.46 19.27
C VAL A 158 3.00 -4.05 17.97
N GLN A 159 4.03 -4.81 17.61
CA GLN A 159 4.83 -4.56 16.43
C GLN A 159 5.37 -5.87 15.83
N ALA A 160 5.77 -5.80 14.58
CA ALA A 160 6.51 -6.85 13.89
C ALA A 160 7.63 -6.24 13.07
N THR A 161 8.67 -7.03 12.85
CA THR A 161 9.90 -6.58 12.23
C THR A 161 10.31 -7.55 11.12
N ALA A 162 10.77 -7.01 9.99
CA ALA A 162 11.33 -7.78 8.89
C ALA A 162 12.60 -7.11 8.37
N ALA A 163 13.59 -7.92 8.01
CA ALA A 163 14.78 -7.42 7.35
C ALA A 163 14.46 -7.00 5.91
N LEU A 164 14.83 -5.77 5.53
CA LEU A 164 14.98 -5.33 4.15
C LEU A 164 16.27 -5.94 3.57
N THR A 165 16.28 -7.27 3.52
CA THR A 165 17.34 -7.98 2.80
C THR A 165 16.90 -8.03 1.36
N ALA A 166 17.54 -7.21 0.52
CA ALA A 166 17.73 -7.61 -0.86
C ALA A 166 18.54 -8.90 -0.72
N THR A 167 17.89 -10.05 -0.67
CA THR A 167 18.61 -11.26 -0.99
C THR A 167 18.98 -11.06 -2.46
N PRO A 168 20.26 -10.85 -2.82
CA PRO A 168 20.66 -11.43 -4.06
C PRO A 168 20.28 -12.90 -3.88
N THR A 169 19.51 -13.46 -4.81
CA THR A 169 19.82 -14.84 -5.13
C THR A 169 21.30 -14.81 -5.47
N THR A 170 22.14 -15.28 -4.55
CA THR A 170 23.54 -15.54 -4.79
C THR A 170 23.58 -16.64 -5.85
N ALA A 171 23.42 -16.25 -7.12
CA ALA A 171 24.06 -16.98 -8.18
C ALA A 171 25.56 -16.73 -7.97
N PRO A 172 26.40 -17.78 -7.91
CA PRO A 172 27.82 -17.60 -7.76
C PRO A 172 28.34 -16.73 -8.90
N ALA A 173 29.30 -15.86 -8.58
CA ALA A 173 30.07 -15.10 -9.56
C ALA A 173 30.50 -16.05 -10.68
N SER A 174 29.88 -15.91 -11.84
CA SER A 174 30.30 -16.57 -13.07
C SER A 174 31.01 -15.50 -13.89
N THR A 175 32.32 -15.70 -14.05
CA THR A 175 33.12 -15.33 -15.22
C THR A 175 32.23 -15.15 -16.47
N PRO A 176 32.47 -14.16 -17.36
CA PRO A 176 31.56 -13.81 -18.45
C PRO A 176 31.06 -15.03 -19.22
N ALA A 177 29.84 -15.44 -18.89
CA ALA A 177 29.19 -16.59 -19.50
C ALA A 177 28.37 -16.08 -20.69
N ALA A 178 28.47 -16.83 -21.79
CA ALA A 178 27.74 -16.64 -23.03
C ALA A 178 26.24 -16.33 -22.80
N PRO A 179 25.58 -15.59 -23.72
CA PRO A 179 24.21 -15.10 -23.53
C PRO A 179 23.27 -16.21 -23.08
N ASP A 180 22.61 -15.93 -21.96
CA ASP A 180 21.58 -16.75 -21.35
C ASP A 180 20.51 -17.11 -22.41
N PRO A 181 20.16 -18.39 -22.63
CA PRO A 181 19.21 -18.76 -23.67
C PRO A 181 17.82 -18.33 -23.22
N GLY A 182 17.46 -17.06 -23.45
CA GLY A 182 16.14 -16.49 -23.13
C GLY A 182 14.97 -17.35 -23.63
N THR A 183 13.77 -17.10 -23.12
CA THR A 183 12.57 -17.80 -23.58
C THR A 183 12.18 -17.28 -24.96
N THR A 184 12.18 -18.16 -25.97
CA THR A 184 11.68 -17.83 -27.31
C THR A 184 10.25 -18.33 -27.46
N LEU A 185 9.32 -17.45 -27.82
CA LEU A 185 7.97 -17.81 -28.22
C LEU A 185 7.83 -17.58 -29.72
N GLU A 186 7.54 -18.65 -30.46
CA GLU A 186 7.30 -18.57 -31.90
C GLU A 186 5.79 -18.56 -32.15
N ILE A 187 5.31 -17.51 -32.82
CA ILE A 187 3.89 -17.27 -33.05
C ILE A 187 3.70 -16.94 -34.53
N SER A 188 2.65 -17.49 -35.11
CA SER A 188 2.26 -17.21 -36.49
C SER A 188 0.81 -16.77 -36.54
N VAL A 189 0.54 -15.77 -37.38
CA VAL A 189 -0.81 -15.31 -37.71
C VAL A 189 -1.04 -15.62 -39.18
N ARG A 190 -2.11 -16.36 -39.47
CA ARG A 190 -2.51 -16.70 -40.83
C ARG A 190 -4.03 -16.74 -40.96
N ASP A 191 -4.57 -16.05 -41.96
CA ASP A 191 -5.99 -16.01 -42.27
C ASP A 191 -6.84 -15.66 -41.02
N GLY A 192 -6.36 -14.69 -40.22
CA GLY A 192 -6.96 -14.26 -38.95
C GLY A 192 -6.83 -15.25 -37.78
N LYS A 193 -6.04 -16.31 -37.92
CA LYS A 193 -5.82 -17.33 -36.87
C LYS A 193 -4.41 -17.28 -36.31
N VAL A 194 -4.32 -17.35 -34.99
CA VAL A 194 -3.06 -17.41 -34.25
C VAL A 194 -2.66 -18.87 -33.99
N SER A 195 -1.40 -19.20 -34.26
CA SER A 195 -0.79 -20.51 -33.95
C SER A 195 0.55 -20.32 -33.23
N PRO A 196 0.78 -20.96 -32.06
CA PRO A 196 -0.17 -21.79 -31.32
C PRO A 196 -1.41 -21.00 -30.87
N ALA A 197 -2.50 -21.68 -30.52
CA ALA A 197 -3.71 -21.02 -30.04
C ALA A 197 -3.36 -20.11 -28.84
N PRO A 198 -3.98 -18.92 -28.72
CA PRO A 198 -3.66 -17.98 -27.66
C PRO A 198 -3.81 -18.63 -26.29
N GLY A 199 -2.74 -18.54 -25.50
CA GLY A 199 -2.65 -19.17 -24.19
C GLY A 199 -1.60 -18.51 -23.33
N ARG A 200 -1.43 -19.03 -22.11
CA ARG A 200 -0.49 -18.49 -21.13
C ARG A 200 0.90 -19.08 -21.30
N ALA A 201 1.90 -18.23 -21.41
CA ALA A 201 3.30 -18.58 -21.33
C ALA A 201 3.86 -18.12 -19.98
N GLU A 202 4.32 -19.06 -19.15
CA GLU A 202 4.95 -18.73 -17.88
C GLU A 202 6.41 -18.31 -18.10
N ILE A 203 6.75 -17.13 -17.61
CA ILE A 203 8.08 -16.53 -17.72
C ILE A 203 8.59 -16.26 -16.30
N LYS A 204 9.84 -16.60 -16.03
CA LYS A 204 10.49 -16.18 -14.78
C LYS A 204 10.89 -14.71 -14.89
N LYS A 205 10.67 -13.91 -13.84
CA LYS A 205 11.14 -12.52 -13.77
C LYS A 205 12.65 -12.45 -14.07
N GLY A 206 13.06 -11.42 -14.83
CA GLY A 206 14.44 -11.16 -15.23
C GLY A 206 14.93 -11.94 -16.45
N ARG A 207 14.09 -12.81 -17.04
CA ARG A 207 14.46 -13.55 -18.25
C ARG A 207 14.30 -12.71 -19.50
N THR A 208 15.24 -12.83 -20.44
CA THR A 208 15.03 -12.32 -21.80
C THR A 208 13.92 -13.12 -22.48
N VAL A 209 12.91 -12.44 -22.98
CA VAL A 209 11.85 -12.98 -23.84
C VAL A 209 12.13 -12.55 -25.28
N ARG A 210 12.02 -13.49 -26.22
CA ARG A 210 12.07 -13.26 -27.67
C ARG A 210 10.76 -13.70 -28.30
N LEU A 211 9.95 -12.75 -28.73
CA LEU A 211 8.74 -12.99 -29.49
C LEU A 211 9.11 -13.03 -30.97
N LYS A 212 9.14 -14.23 -31.56
CA LYS A 212 9.34 -14.44 -33.00
C LYS A 212 7.97 -14.58 -33.66
N VAL A 213 7.49 -13.48 -34.23
CA VAL A 213 6.13 -13.39 -34.78
C VAL A 213 6.18 -13.26 -36.30
N ARG A 214 5.36 -14.05 -37.00
CA ARG A 214 5.16 -13.93 -38.46
C ARG A 214 3.67 -13.75 -38.75
N SER A 215 3.31 -12.67 -39.43
CA SER A 215 1.95 -12.43 -39.92
C SER A 215 1.87 -12.60 -41.45
N ASP A 216 0.69 -12.92 -41.99
CA ASP A 216 0.41 -12.95 -43.42
C ASP A 216 -0.15 -11.62 -43.98
N HIS A 217 -0.35 -10.63 -43.12
CA HIS A 217 -0.72 -9.25 -43.44
C HIS A 217 0.14 -8.26 -42.64
N ASP A 218 0.13 -6.99 -43.05
CA ASP A 218 0.81 -5.91 -42.34
C ASP A 218 0.08 -5.60 -41.03
N ASP A 219 0.83 -5.48 -39.93
CA ASP A 219 0.30 -5.13 -38.60
C ASP A 219 1.40 -4.53 -37.70
N THR A 220 1.11 -4.35 -36.41
CA THR A 220 2.04 -3.96 -35.35
C THR A 220 1.91 -4.92 -34.17
N LEU A 221 3.02 -5.52 -33.76
CA LEU A 221 3.12 -6.31 -32.53
C LEU A 221 3.17 -5.37 -31.34
N HIS A 222 2.35 -5.60 -30.32
CA HIS A 222 2.35 -4.84 -29.07
C HIS A 222 2.49 -5.78 -27.85
N VAL A 223 3.29 -5.38 -26.85
CA VAL A 223 3.37 -6.05 -25.54
C VAL A 223 2.89 -5.09 -24.46
N HIS A 224 1.66 -5.29 -24.00
CA HIS A 224 1.04 -4.45 -22.99
C HIS A 224 1.82 -4.50 -21.69
N GLY A 225 1.93 -3.35 -21.03
CA GLY A 225 2.68 -3.21 -19.78
C GLY A 225 4.21 -3.23 -19.95
N TYR A 226 4.75 -3.38 -21.16
CA TYR A 226 6.19 -3.16 -21.42
C TYR A 226 6.47 -1.98 -22.35
N ASP A 227 5.41 -1.36 -22.89
CA ASP A 227 5.47 -0.30 -23.91
C ASP A 227 6.42 -0.68 -25.05
N LYS A 228 6.34 -1.95 -25.49
CA LYS A 228 7.13 -2.48 -26.60
C LYS A 228 6.24 -2.74 -27.78
N GLU A 229 6.65 -2.16 -28.90
CA GLU A 229 6.01 -2.37 -30.19
C GLU A 229 7.03 -2.68 -31.28
N ALA A 230 6.58 -3.41 -32.29
CA ALA A 230 7.37 -3.64 -33.50
C ALA A 230 6.44 -3.78 -34.71
N ARG A 231 6.78 -3.11 -35.81
CA ARG A 231 6.09 -3.31 -37.09
C ARG A 231 6.20 -4.77 -37.52
N LEU A 232 5.08 -5.37 -37.95
CA LEU A 232 4.97 -6.71 -38.52
C LEU A 232 4.62 -6.64 -40.02
N PRO A 233 5.59 -6.56 -40.94
CA PRO A 233 5.30 -6.63 -42.36
C PRO A 233 4.82 -8.03 -42.78
N ALA A 234 3.87 -8.08 -43.71
CA ALA A 234 3.32 -9.31 -44.26
C ALA A 234 4.41 -10.27 -44.75
N GLY A 235 4.30 -11.54 -44.34
CA GLY A 235 5.16 -12.64 -44.76
C GLY A 235 6.55 -12.69 -44.10
N ARG A 236 6.94 -11.68 -43.31
CA ARG A 236 8.25 -11.62 -42.63
C ARG A 236 8.14 -12.05 -41.17
N THR A 237 9.15 -12.77 -40.69
CA THR A 237 9.32 -13.03 -39.26
C THR A 237 10.02 -11.84 -38.61
N VAL A 238 9.39 -11.28 -37.59
CA VAL A 238 9.93 -10.19 -36.76
C VAL A 238 10.26 -10.75 -35.38
N THR A 239 11.36 -10.30 -34.79
CA THR A 239 11.75 -10.68 -33.44
C THR A 239 11.73 -9.45 -32.54
N LEU A 240 10.82 -9.41 -31.58
CA LEU A 240 10.81 -8.42 -30.51
C LEU A 240 11.46 -9.05 -29.27
N THR A 241 12.49 -8.40 -28.74
CA THR A 241 13.25 -8.88 -27.59
C THR A 241 13.13 -7.89 -26.43
N PHE A 242 12.80 -8.39 -25.25
CA PHE A 242 12.76 -7.58 -24.04
C PHE A 242 13.09 -8.44 -22.82
N THR A 243 13.42 -7.80 -21.69
CA THR A 243 13.61 -8.49 -20.41
C THR A 243 12.28 -8.49 -19.67
N ALA A 244 11.83 -9.66 -19.21
CA ALA A 244 10.61 -9.77 -18.42
C ALA A 244 10.87 -9.35 -16.96
N ASP A 245 11.09 -8.07 -16.71
CA ASP A 245 11.47 -7.51 -15.40
C ASP A 245 10.29 -7.12 -14.50
N ARG A 246 9.08 -6.99 -15.05
CA ARG A 246 7.81 -6.74 -14.33
C ARG A 246 7.06 -8.04 -14.04
N THR A 247 6.58 -8.26 -12.82
CA THR A 247 5.69 -9.40 -12.50
C THR A 247 4.25 -9.07 -12.86
N GLY A 248 3.49 -10.01 -13.41
CA GLY A 248 2.11 -9.76 -13.81
C GLY A 248 1.62 -10.66 -14.93
N LEU A 249 0.41 -10.37 -15.42
CA LEU A 249 -0.15 -10.94 -16.64
C LEU A 249 -0.11 -9.86 -17.72
N PHE A 250 0.59 -10.13 -18.82
CA PHE A 250 0.79 -9.16 -19.90
C PHE A 250 0.28 -9.73 -21.21
N GLU A 251 -0.55 -8.97 -21.91
CA GLU A 251 -1.09 -9.40 -23.20
C GLU A 251 -0.14 -9.02 -24.33
N VAL A 252 0.07 -9.96 -25.25
CA VAL A 252 0.80 -9.75 -26.49
C VAL A 252 -0.23 -9.82 -27.61
N GLU A 253 -0.34 -8.79 -28.41
CA GLU A 253 -1.38 -8.68 -29.44
C GLU A 253 -0.86 -8.05 -30.73
N THR A 254 -1.69 -8.09 -31.76
CA THR A 254 -1.57 -7.24 -32.94
C THR A 254 -2.45 -6.00 -32.76
N HIS A 255 -1.91 -4.80 -33.01
CA HIS A 255 -2.63 -3.54 -32.79
C HIS A 255 -3.76 -3.30 -33.81
N GLU A 256 -3.52 -3.52 -35.10
CA GLU A 256 -4.50 -3.18 -36.14
C GLU A 256 -5.60 -4.26 -36.24
N SER A 257 -5.23 -5.53 -36.11
CA SER A 257 -6.16 -6.66 -36.23
C SER A 257 -6.76 -7.12 -34.89
N ASP A 258 -6.34 -6.55 -33.76
CA ASP A 258 -6.83 -6.86 -32.40
C ASP A 258 -6.81 -8.37 -32.05
N LEU A 259 -5.79 -9.08 -32.54
CA LEU A 259 -5.59 -10.50 -32.28
C LEU A 259 -4.70 -10.69 -31.06
N LEU A 260 -5.28 -11.27 -30.00
CA LEU A 260 -4.50 -11.78 -28.87
C LEU A 260 -3.59 -12.91 -29.35
N LEU A 261 -2.28 -12.74 -29.19
CA LEU A 261 -1.27 -13.71 -29.60
C LEU A 261 -0.91 -14.68 -28.46
N THR A 262 -0.68 -14.14 -27.26
CA THR A 262 -0.40 -14.90 -26.04
C THR A 262 -0.55 -14.01 -24.81
N GLN A 263 -0.64 -14.60 -23.63
CA GLN A 263 -0.51 -13.89 -22.37
C GLN A 263 0.75 -14.36 -21.64
N LEU A 264 1.60 -13.43 -21.25
CA LEU A 264 2.81 -13.71 -20.49
C LEU A 264 2.49 -13.63 -19.00
N VAL A 265 2.67 -14.74 -18.28
CA VAL A 265 2.58 -14.78 -16.81
C VAL A 265 4.00 -14.67 -16.27
N VAL A 266 4.39 -13.48 -15.81
CA VAL A 266 5.72 -13.24 -15.25
C VAL A 266 5.69 -13.40 -13.73
N ARG A 267 6.47 -14.34 -13.21
CA ARG A 267 6.53 -14.72 -11.79
C ARG A 267 7.95 -14.87 -11.25
#